data_AF-A0A507BGW1-F1
#
_entry.id   AF-A0A507BGW1-F1
#
_cell.length_a   1.000
_cell.length_b   1.000
_cell.length_c   1.000
_cell.angle_alpha   90.00
_cell.angle_beta   90.00
_cell.angle_gamma   90.00
#
_symmetry.space_group_name_H-M   'P 1'
#
loop_
_entity.id
_entity.type
_entity.pdbx_description
1 polymer ?
#
loop_
_entity_poly.entity_id
_entity_poly.type
_entity_poly.pdbx_seq_one_letter_code
_entity_poly.pdbx_strand_id
1 'polypeptide(L)'
;MHASRELLSSARRFRYHRDSAKRFNAKKQPISELPPLLSLVHDTLTTSLRAALASDLANHPNLLLFLSSFEYPQISASKDSGRSTCYYPVLRCTGAAVPHVPGMSRAISASSPAQSGASANVPAPLSPPGGIAYPSPSTRSRDEDGGVGGSNAPVEEQDEVTRILRYYQDQYLTFLTTKAPQWSFIAGVLDLGRTNSALMNLLMANVQYQVSSREKRAADRFQALEHYQTGLQDFVSLVSSDQYDPLTMLGTLFLLVQFEIHHGEHAEAVRNHLDGFNSAVLTYGDQLVPGLQNYFSVPDTPQTVSTPDSAGEVKTRYTNVLNRLGLWMAYMDALASTWDLGGSVMSTFLDRFPGSLNSIFCGSREVGKEIWGAKYPVTEALDDLQNRPAFDLYHEAHILRYQVSRYRWSDKSGQEASELRLAITSGFQQVTEKFSTLFAVAVNWTDPAAYTSRIVLNLRFIVPFFYAVQLDFYRAASPDPNGALTTPEAAQCISSILNIATIVHENESSNSLTRLAWALFVACVETRELVLQNWILERYAALSDFGVALSRAHTLLQAVVKHQRLTGEAVDYRSWVRSRSELEPFMIH
;
A
#
# COMPACT_ATOMS: atom_id res chain seq x y z
N MET A 1 -26.65 1.70 -29.35
CA MET A 1 -27.86 2.41 -28.86
C MET A 1 -28.26 2.04 -27.43
N HIS A 2 -28.31 0.77 -27.03
CA HIS A 2 -28.69 0.38 -25.65
C HIS A 2 -27.65 0.85 -24.60
N ALA A 3 -26.35 0.65 -24.87
CA ALA A 3 -25.25 1.12 -24.03
C ALA A 3 -25.26 2.65 -23.80
N SER A 4 -25.54 3.45 -24.84
CA SER A 4 -25.63 4.91 -24.73
C SER A 4 -26.81 5.36 -23.86
N ARG A 5 -27.92 4.60 -23.82
CA ARG A 5 -29.07 4.90 -22.96
C ARG A 5 -28.80 4.60 -21.49
N GLU A 6 -28.07 3.53 -21.19
CA GLU A 6 -27.67 3.21 -19.82
C GLU A 6 -26.63 4.18 -19.26
N LEU A 7 -25.64 4.55 -20.08
CA LEU A 7 -24.62 5.54 -19.71
C LEU A 7 -25.24 6.92 -19.42
N LEU A 8 -26.22 7.34 -20.23
CA LEU A 8 -27.01 8.56 -19.96
C LEU A 8 -27.89 8.44 -18.71
N SER A 9 -28.45 7.26 -18.43
CA SER A 9 -29.26 7.00 -17.23
C SER A 9 -28.41 7.08 -15.95
N SER A 10 -27.23 6.47 -15.94
CA SER A 10 -26.33 6.50 -14.79
C SER A 10 -25.70 7.89 -14.59
N ALA A 11 -25.31 8.58 -15.66
CA ALA A 11 -24.84 9.97 -15.58
C ALA A 11 -25.93 10.96 -15.09
N ARG A 12 -27.21 10.68 -15.36
CA ARG A 12 -28.35 11.44 -14.79
C ARG A 12 -28.55 11.14 -13.31
N ARG A 13 -28.45 9.88 -12.90
CA ARG A 13 -28.52 9.48 -11.47
C ARG A 13 -27.40 10.14 -10.66
N PHE A 14 -26.16 10.10 -11.17
CA PHE A 14 -25.03 10.75 -10.51
C PHE A 14 -25.22 12.27 -10.36
N ARG A 15 -25.62 12.97 -11.44
CA ARG A 15 -25.94 14.42 -11.38
C ARG A 15 -27.05 14.74 -10.38
N TYR A 16 -28.10 13.91 -10.33
CA TYR A 16 -29.19 14.07 -9.38
C TYR A 16 -28.70 13.96 -7.92
N HIS A 17 -27.86 12.98 -7.61
CA HIS A 17 -27.29 12.82 -6.28
C HIS A 17 -26.33 13.96 -5.90
N ARG A 18 -25.51 14.44 -6.86
CA ARG A 18 -24.63 15.62 -6.67
C ARG A 18 -25.43 16.87 -6.32
N ASP A 19 -26.45 17.18 -7.10
CA ASP A 19 -27.26 18.39 -6.90
C ASP A 19 -28.08 18.28 -5.60
N SER A 20 -28.48 17.06 -5.22
CA SER A 20 -29.10 16.77 -3.92
C SER A 20 -28.13 17.01 -2.77
N ALA A 21 -26.88 16.54 -2.89
CA ALA A 21 -25.88 16.72 -1.85
C ALA A 21 -25.43 18.16 -1.65
N LYS A 22 -25.31 18.95 -2.73
CA LYS A 22 -25.09 20.40 -2.64
C LYS A 22 -26.21 21.08 -1.83
N ARG A 23 -27.45 20.60 -1.96
CA ARG A 23 -28.60 21.07 -1.15
C ARG A 23 -28.58 20.55 0.29
N PHE A 24 -28.09 19.34 0.55
CA PHE A 24 -27.91 18.80 1.90
C PHE A 24 -26.83 19.55 2.70
N ASN A 25 -25.72 19.91 2.05
CA ASN A 25 -24.63 20.68 2.67
C ASN A 25 -25.11 22.07 3.15
N ALA A 26 -26.06 22.69 2.45
CA ALA A 26 -26.70 23.93 2.87
C ALA A 26 -27.57 23.79 4.15
N LYS A 27 -27.94 22.56 4.53
CA LYS A 27 -28.82 22.27 5.68
C LYS A 27 -28.10 21.69 6.91
N LYS A 28 -26.76 21.52 6.89
CA LYS A 28 -25.96 20.97 8.00
C LYS A 28 -26.50 19.65 8.61
N GLN A 29 -27.04 18.75 7.78
CA GLN A 29 -27.51 17.42 8.23
C GLN A 29 -26.37 16.37 8.22
N PRO A 30 -26.45 15.31 9.06
CA PRO A 30 -25.39 14.30 9.18
C PRO A 30 -25.19 13.48 7.90
N ILE A 31 -23.92 13.21 7.58
CA ILE A 31 -23.43 12.61 6.31
C ILE A 31 -23.87 11.15 6.12
N SER A 32 -24.31 10.47 7.18
CA SER A 32 -24.68 9.04 7.16
C SER A 32 -25.93 8.69 6.34
N GLU A 33 -26.66 9.67 5.81
CA GLU A 33 -27.91 9.46 5.05
C GLU A 33 -27.73 9.46 3.51
N LEU A 34 -26.50 9.64 3.00
CA LEU A 34 -26.24 9.56 1.55
C LEU A 34 -26.15 8.09 1.08
N PRO A 35 -26.79 7.71 -0.06
CA PRO A 35 -26.67 6.37 -0.62
C PRO A 35 -25.21 6.04 -1.03
N PRO A 36 -24.84 4.76 -1.20
CA PRO A 36 -23.50 4.37 -1.63
C PRO A 36 -23.24 4.89 -3.06
N LEU A 37 -22.31 5.83 -3.19
CA LEU A 37 -22.08 6.60 -4.41
C LEU A 37 -20.92 6.04 -5.22
N LEU A 38 -19.96 5.41 -4.54
CA LEU A 38 -18.78 4.81 -5.15
C LEU A 38 -19.19 3.58 -5.96
N SER A 39 -20.12 2.75 -5.45
CA SER A 39 -20.75 1.66 -6.22
C SER A 39 -21.41 2.14 -7.53
N LEU A 40 -22.13 3.27 -7.50
CA LEU A 40 -22.74 3.85 -8.70
C LEU A 40 -21.70 4.35 -9.72
N VAL A 41 -20.58 4.90 -9.23
CA VAL A 41 -19.45 5.32 -10.08
C VAL A 41 -18.79 4.09 -10.73
N HIS A 42 -18.51 3.04 -9.96
CA HIS A 42 -17.97 1.78 -10.48
C HIS A 42 -18.88 1.15 -11.53
N ASP A 43 -20.18 0.99 -11.25
CA ASP A 43 -21.14 0.42 -12.20
C ASP A 43 -21.19 1.19 -13.53
N THR A 44 -21.15 2.52 -13.45
CA THR A 44 -21.12 3.41 -14.63
C THR A 44 -19.85 3.21 -15.44
N LEU A 45 -18.71 3.06 -14.76
CA LEU A 45 -17.41 2.91 -15.40
C LEU A 45 -17.22 1.52 -15.99
N THR A 46 -17.59 0.44 -15.29
CA THR A 46 -17.58 -0.93 -15.82
C THR A 46 -18.48 -1.05 -17.06
N THR A 47 -19.64 -0.38 -17.06
CA THR A 47 -20.54 -0.34 -18.23
C THR A 47 -19.94 0.45 -19.40
N SER A 48 -19.23 1.54 -19.12
CA SER A 48 -18.53 2.36 -20.11
C SER A 48 -17.32 1.63 -20.71
N LEU A 49 -16.56 0.92 -19.87
CA LEU A 49 -15.45 0.04 -20.23
C LEU A 49 -15.93 -1.05 -21.19
N ARG A 50 -17.01 -1.75 -20.84
CA ARG A 50 -17.63 -2.79 -21.70
C ARG A 50 -18.05 -2.23 -23.05
N ALA A 51 -18.57 -1.02 -23.09
CA ALA A 51 -19.01 -0.37 -24.33
C ALA A 51 -17.84 0.07 -25.22
N ALA A 52 -16.74 0.57 -24.63
CA ALA A 52 -15.52 0.94 -25.36
C ALA A 52 -14.77 -0.30 -25.88
N LEU A 53 -14.78 -1.39 -25.11
CA LEU A 53 -14.09 -2.63 -25.47
C LEU A 53 -14.78 -3.42 -26.57
N ALA A 54 -16.12 -3.36 -26.64
CA ALA A 54 -16.90 -4.07 -27.66
C ALA A 54 -16.54 -3.66 -29.11
N SER A 55 -15.90 -2.50 -29.32
CA SER A 55 -15.42 -2.08 -30.64
C SER A 55 -13.98 -2.50 -30.98
N ASP A 56 -13.12 -2.77 -29.99
CA ASP A 56 -11.67 -3.07 -30.19
C ASP A 56 -11.26 -4.53 -29.91
N LEU A 57 -12.23 -5.35 -29.50
CA LEU A 57 -12.11 -6.73 -29.02
C LEU A 57 -11.45 -7.72 -30.02
N ALA A 58 -11.29 -7.34 -31.30
CA ALA A 58 -10.66 -8.17 -32.32
C ALA A 58 -9.12 -8.08 -32.35
N ASN A 59 -8.52 -7.02 -31.79
CA ASN A 59 -7.09 -6.72 -32.01
C ASN A 59 -6.18 -6.90 -30.78
N HIS A 60 -6.73 -6.97 -29.55
CA HIS A 60 -5.91 -7.00 -28.33
C HIS A 60 -6.42 -7.99 -27.27
N PRO A 61 -6.16 -9.31 -27.43
CA PRO A 61 -6.63 -10.35 -26.49
C PRO A 61 -6.06 -10.24 -25.07
N ASN A 62 -4.91 -9.58 -24.89
CA ASN A 62 -4.30 -9.36 -23.57
C ASN A 62 -4.96 -8.20 -22.80
N LEU A 63 -5.57 -7.23 -23.50
CA LEU A 63 -6.34 -6.14 -22.89
C LEU A 63 -7.64 -6.66 -22.26
N LEU A 64 -8.22 -7.72 -22.85
CA LEU A 64 -9.42 -8.38 -22.33
C LEU A 64 -9.18 -9.06 -20.97
N LEU A 65 -8.02 -9.69 -20.77
CA LEU A 65 -7.64 -10.28 -19.49
C LEU A 65 -7.33 -9.22 -18.43
N PHE A 66 -6.72 -8.09 -18.83
CA PHE A 66 -6.46 -6.94 -17.96
C PHE A 66 -7.75 -6.19 -17.58
N LEU A 67 -8.79 -6.17 -18.42
CA LEU A 67 -10.02 -5.41 -18.18
C LEU A 67 -11.14 -6.28 -17.59
N SER A 68 -11.09 -7.61 -17.76
CA SER A 68 -11.98 -8.55 -17.07
C SER A 68 -11.68 -8.66 -15.57
N SER A 69 -10.47 -8.33 -15.11
CA SER A 69 -10.15 -8.23 -13.68
C SER A 69 -10.82 -7.06 -12.97
N PHE A 70 -11.49 -6.14 -13.70
CA PHE A 70 -12.28 -5.04 -13.14
C PHE A 70 -13.78 -5.37 -12.98
N GLU A 71 -14.20 -6.62 -13.18
CA GLU A 71 -15.60 -7.02 -13.03
C GLU A 71 -16.02 -7.14 -11.55
N TYR A 72 -17.01 -6.34 -11.15
CA TYR A 72 -17.70 -6.49 -9.87
C TYR A 72 -18.72 -7.64 -9.95
N PRO A 73 -18.89 -8.46 -8.89
CA PRO A 73 -20.04 -9.35 -8.79
C PRO A 73 -21.33 -8.52 -8.77
N GLN A 74 -22.18 -8.70 -9.79
CA GLN A 74 -23.53 -8.13 -9.77
C GLN A 74 -24.31 -8.76 -8.61
N ILE A 75 -24.61 -7.97 -7.57
CA ILE A 75 -25.58 -8.37 -6.55
C ILE A 75 -26.97 -8.34 -7.20
N SER A 76 -27.38 -9.48 -7.76
CA SER A 76 -28.75 -9.66 -8.20
C SER A 76 -29.64 -9.80 -6.96
N ALA A 77 -30.42 -8.76 -6.67
CA ALA A 77 -31.51 -8.85 -5.71
C ALA A 77 -32.65 -9.70 -6.32
N SER A 78 -32.50 -11.02 -6.24
CA SER A 78 -33.61 -11.95 -6.48
C SER A 78 -34.59 -11.84 -5.32
N LYS A 79 -35.68 -11.11 -5.52
CA LYS A 79 -36.90 -11.25 -4.71
C LYS A 79 -37.53 -12.58 -5.07
N ASP A 80 -37.07 -13.68 -4.48
CA ASP A 80 -37.90 -14.83 -4.14
C ASP A 80 -37.11 -15.89 -3.36
N SER A 81 -37.70 -16.30 -2.22
CA SER A 81 -37.40 -17.46 -1.36
C SER A 81 -35.95 -17.71 -0.89
N GLY A 82 -35.69 -17.29 0.35
CA GLY A 82 -34.86 -17.93 1.38
C GLY A 82 -33.91 -19.07 1.01
N ARG A 83 -32.74 -18.74 0.45
CA ARG A 83 -31.38 -19.29 0.69
C ARG A 83 -30.51 -18.94 -0.52
N SER A 84 -29.77 -17.84 -0.45
CA SER A 84 -28.70 -17.56 -1.40
C SER A 84 -27.38 -18.07 -0.84
N THR A 85 -26.98 -19.27 -1.25
CA THR A 85 -25.58 -19.71 -1.21
C THR A 85 -24.86 -19.12 -2.42
N CYS A 86 -23.91 -18.21 -2.21
CA CYS A 86 -23.01 -17.75 -3.27
C CYS A 86 -22.05 -18.89 -3.63
N TYR A 87 -22.20 -19.47 -4.81
CA TYR A 87 -21.22 -20.37 -5.43
C TYR A 87 -20.29 -19.54 -6.32
N TYR A 88 -19.00 -19.53 -6.00
CA TYR A 88 -17.95 -19.10 -6.94
C TYR A 88 -17.40 -20.33 -7.68
N PRO A 89 -17.23 -20.29 -9.01
CA PRO A 89 -16.44 -21.30 -9.70
C PRO A 89 -14.96 -21.05 -9.43
N VAL A 90 -14.33 -21.96 -8.67
CA VAL A 90 -12.88 -22.06 -8.54
C VAL A 90 -12.32 -22.45 -9.91
N LEU A 91 -11.63 -21.52 -10.59
CA LEU A 91 -10.78 -21.86 -11.73
C LEU A 91 -9.58 -22.66 -11.22
N ARG A 92 -9.71 -23.99 -11.25
CA ARG A 92 -8.63 -24.94 -10.98
C ARG A 92 -7.62 -24.90 -12.12
N CYS A 93 -6.42 -24.41 -11.86
CA CYS A 93 -5.25 -24.75 -12.66
C CYS A 93 -4.83 -26.19 -12.32
N THR A 94 -5.25 -27.16 -13.13
CA THR A 94 -4.73 -28.53 -13.07
C THR A 94 -3.27 -28.55 -13.53
N GLY A 95 -2.40 -29.12 -12.71
CA GLY A 95 -0.96 -29.13 -12.90
C GLY A 95 -0.49 -29.89 -14.15
N ALA A 96 0.64 -29.43 -14.69
CA ALA A 96 1.52 -30.24 -15.53
C ALA A 96 2.73 -30.66 -14.70
N ALA A 97 2.92 -31.97 -14.58
CA ALA A 97 4.03 -32.60 -13.89
C ALA A 97 5.38 -32.23 -14.55
N VAL A 98 6.36 -31.85 -13.74
CA VAL A 98 7.77 -31.71 -14.16
C VAL A 98 8.51 -33.00 -13.77
N PRO A 99 9.31 -33.61 -14.66
CA PRO A 99 9.92 -34.90 -14.42
C PRO A 99 11.10 -34.82 -13.43
N HIS A 100 11.18 -35.85 -12.60
CA HIS A 100 12.27 -36.17 -11.69
C HIS A 100 13.59 -36.37 -12.46
N VAL A 101 14.68 -35.74 -12.01
CA VAL A 101 16.07 -36.12 -12.36
C VAL A 101 16.87 -36.27 -11.06
N PRO A 102 17.54 -37.42 -10.82
CA PRO A 102 18.18 -37.72 -9.55
C PRO A 102 19.67 -37.33 -9.49
N GLY A 103 20.07 -36.82 -8.32
CA GLY A 103 21.31 -37.18 -7.62
C GLY A 103 22.65 -36.67 -8.18
N MET A 104 23.33 -35.84 -7.39
CA MET A 104 24.79 -35.93 -7.23
C MET A 104 25.22 -35.42 -5.84
N SER A 105 25.58 -36.37 -4.98
CA SER A 105 26.36 -36.16 -3.76
C SER A 105 27.82 -35.86 -4.09
N ARG A 106 28.44 -34.98 -3.31
CA ARG A 106 29.84 -34.95 -2.81
C ARG A 106 30.16 -33.52 -2.37
N ALA A 107 31.06 -33.24 -1.45
CA ALA A 107 31.70 -33.95 -0.35
C ALA A 107 32.40 -32.85 0.46
N ILE A 108 32.52 -33.10 1.76
CA ILE A 108 33.24 -32.27 2.72
C ILE A 108 34.74 -32.24 2.36
N SER A 109 35.36 -31.07 2.41
CA SER A 109 36.78 -30.96 2.75
C SER A 109 37.06 -29.63 3.45
N ALA A 110 37.54 -29.75 4.68
CA ALA A 110 38.04 -28.67 5.51
C ALA A 110 39.43 -28.20 5.05
N SER A 111 39.67 -26.90 5.17
CA SER A 111 41.03 -26.35 5.33
C SER A 111 40.98 -25.03 6.08
N SER A 112 41.47 -25.07 7.32
CA SER A 112 42.12 -23.93 8.00
C SER A 112 43.47 -23.67 7.30
N PRO A 113 44.04 -22.44 7.31
CA PRO A 113 44.70 -21.98 8.55
C PRO A 113 44.82 -20.45 8.78
N ALA A 114 45.34 -20.18 9.98
CA ALA A 114 46.31 -19.14 10.35
C ALA A 114 45.81 -17.78 10.86
N GLN A 115 46.06 -17.63 12.16
CA GLN A 115 46.18 -16.40 12.92
C GLN A 115 47.31 -15.50 12.37
N SER A 116 47.11 -14.18 12.39
CA SER A 116 48.15 -13.24 12.77
C SER A 116 47.49 -12.01 13.39
N GLY A 117 48.00 -11.59 14.56
CA GLY A 117 47.57 -10.39 15.25
C GLY A 117 48.37 -9.18 14.83
N ALA A 118 47.80 -7.99 15.00
CA ALA A 118 48.54 -6.76 15.24
C ALA A 118 47.63 -5.73 15.94
N SER A 119 48.29 -4.96 16.81
CA SER A 119 47.75 -4.13 17.87
C SER A 119 47.19 -2.77 17.43
N ALA A 120 46.29 -2.29 18.28
CA ALA A 120 45.78 -0.95 18.53
C ALA A 120 46.54 0.27 17.95
N ASN A 121 45.75 1.25 17.49
CA ASN A 121 45.97 2.66 17.80
C ASN A 121 44.65 3.44 17.84
N VAL A 122 44.40 4.09 18.97
CA VAL A 122 43.28 5.00 19.26
C VAL A 122 43.78 6.44 19.08
N PRO A 123 42.94 7.35 18.56
CA PRO A 123 42.98 8.74 19.02
C PRO A 123 41.65 9.19 19.63
N ALA A 124 41.78 10.04 20.64
CA ALA A 124 40.76 10.61 21.51
C ALA A 124 39.90 11.71 20.81
N PRO A 125 38.81 12.21 21.47
CA PRO A 125 37.68 12.85 20.80
C PRO A 125 37.86 14.36 20.60
N LEU A 126 37.37 14.88 19.47
CA LEU A 126 37.21 16.31 19.22
C LEU A 126 35.80 16.76 19.65
N SER A 127 35.75 17.88 20.37
CA SER A 127 34.55 18.57 20.86
C SER A 127 33.70 19.18 19.71
N PRO A 128 32.41 19.46 19.92
CA PRO A 128 31.48 19.81 18.84
C PRO A 128 31.52 21.30 18.47
N PRO A 129 31.41 21.68 17.18
CA PRO A 129 31.12 23.06 16.81
C PRO A 129 29.61 23.29 16.63
N GLY A 130 29.11 24.29 17.37
CA GLY A 130 28.17 25.34 16.93
C GLY A 130 26.90 24.94 16.19
N GLY A 131 25.76 25.11 16.86
CA GLY A 131 24.43 25.07 16.22
C GLY A 131 24.27 26.17 15.16
N ILE A 132 23.72 25.78 14.01
CA ILE A 132 23.32 26.68 12.93
C ILE A 132 21.79 26.82 12.98
N ALA A 133 21.34 28.05 13.21
CA ALA A 133 19.93 28.43 13.16
C ALA A 133 19.38 28.36 11.73
N TYR A 134 18.18 27.81 11.56
CA TYR A 134 17.43 27.84 10.30
C TYR A 134 16.85 29.25 10.04
N PRO A 135 16.94 29.80 8.83
CA PRO A 135 16.25 31.04 8.49
C PRO A 135 14.76 30.77 8.25
N SER A 136 13.91 31.62 8.82
CA SER A 136 12.48 31.69 8.55
C SER A 136 12.21 32.06 7.08
N PRO A 137 11.12 31.59 6.46
CA PRO A 137 10.85 31.87 5.05
C PRO A 137 10.41 33.34 4.89
N SER A 138 11.20 34.08 4.12
CA SER A 138 10.93 35.45 3.74
C SER A 138 9.77 35.53 2.74
N THR A 139 8.79 36.36 3.08
CA THR A 139 7.76 36.88 2.19
C THR A 139 8.41 37.58 0.99
N ARG A 140 8.17 37.09 -0.23
CA ARG A 140 8.61 37.76 -1.46
C ARG A 140 7.43 38.48 -2.12
N SER A 141 7.67 39.76 -2.38
CA SER A 141 6.79 40.77 -2.96
C SER A 141 6.39 40.46 -4.41
N ARG A 142 5.18 40.90 -4.74
CA ARG A 142 4.64 41.14 -6.08
C ARG A 142 5.61 41.96 -6.94
N ASP A 143 5.76 41.56 -8.18
CA ASP A 143 5.88 42.47 -9.32
C ASP A 143 5.04 41.91 -10.47
N GLU A 144 4.24 42.78 -11.06
CA GLU A 144 3.39 42.58 -12.22
C GLU A 144 4.25 42.65 -13.50
N ASP A 145 4.05 41.74 -14.46
CA ASP A 145 3.65 42.12 -15.84
C ASP A 145 3.47 40.91 -16.78
N GLY A 146 2.50 41.03 -17.69
CA GLY A 146 2.51 40.37 -19.01
C GLY A 146 1.88 38.98 -19.15
N GLY A 147 0.55 38.92 -19.25
CA GLY A 147 -0.18 37.68 -19.53
C GLY A 147 -0.25 37.27 -21.01
N VAL A 148 -0.42 35.96 -21.25
CA VAL A 148 -1.23 35.39 -22.35
C VAL A 148 -1.76 34.01 -21.92
N GLY A 149 -3.09 33.86 -21.91
CA GLY A 149 -3.76 32.57 -22.19
C GLY A 149 -4.04 31.60 -21.04
N GLY A 150 -4.56 32.06 -19.89
CA GLY A 150 -5.07 31.18 -18.84
C GLY A 150 -6.61 31.10 -18.85
N SER A 151 -7.15 29.90 -18.97
CA SER A 151 -8.57 29.57 -18.80
C SER A 151 -9.06 30.10 -17.44
N ASN A 152 -9.99 31.08 -17.45
CA ASN A 152 -10.56 31.62 -16.21
C ASN A 152 -11.52 30.60 -15.59
N ALA A 153 -11.01 29.77 -14.68
CA ALA A 153 -11.86 29.14 -13.68
C ALA A 153 -12.41 30.23 -12.74
N PRO A 154 -13.67 30.14 -12.27
CA PRO A 154 -14.21 31.09 -11.29
C PRO A 154 -13.31 31.17 -10.04
N VAL A 155 -13.17 32.38 -9.48
CA VAL A 155 -12.27 32.71 -8.36
C VAL A 155 -12.41 31.77 -7.15
N GLU A 156 -13.61 31.22 -6.94
CA GLU A 156 -13.93 30.26 -5.88
C GLU A 156 -13.26 28.87 -6.10
N GLU A 157 -13.15 28.43 -7.35
CA GLU A 157 -12.50 27.16 -7.74
C GLU A 157 -10.97 27.25 -7.61
N GLN A 158 -10.40 28.42 -7.92
CA GLN A 158 -8.96 28.69 -7.76
C GLN A 158 -8.53 28.69 -6.27
N ASP A 159 -9.39 29.19 -5.38
CA ASP A 159 -9.15 29.20 -3.92
C ASP A 159 -9.27 27.79 -3.33
N GLU A 160 -10.22 26.99 -3.84
CA GLU A 160 -10.42 25.59 -3.41
C GLU A 160 -9.23 24.69 -3.80
N VAL A 161 -8.74 24.76 -5.03
CA VAL A 161 -7.55 24.01 -5.47
C VAL A 161 -6.32 24.43 -4.66
N THR A 162 -6.14 25.73 -4.41
CA THR A 162 -5.03 26.23 -3.59
C THR A 162 -5.10 25.70 -2.16
N ARG A 163 -6.29 25.64 -1.57
CA ARG A 163 -6.51 25.06 -0.24
C ARG A 163 -6.17 23.57 -0.18
N ILE A 164 -6.62 22.78 -1.16
CA ILE A 164 -6.37 21.33 -1.21
C ILE A 164 -4.87 21.06 -1.38
N LEU A 165 -4.19 21.81 -2.24
CA LEU A 165 -2.74 21.68 -2.45
C LEU A 165 -1.93 22.10 -1.21
N ARG A 166 -2.38 23.10 -0.45
CA ARG A 166 -1.78 23.43 0.86
C ARG A 166 -1.96 22.28 1.86
N TYR A 167 -3.17 21.73 1.96
CA TYR A 167 -3.42 20.56 2.81
C TYR A 167 -2.54 19.38 2.41
N TYR A 168 -2.35 19.15 1.12
CA TYR A 168 -1.45 18.13 0.62
C TYR A 168 -0.02 18.32 1.18
N GLN A 169 0.53 19.52 1.05
CA GLN A 169 1.89 19.85 1.47
C GLN A 169 2.06 19.78 2.99
N ASP A 170 1.12 20.34 3.74
CA ASP A 170 1.27 20.57 5.18
C ASP A 170 0.83 19.36 6.02
N GLN A 171 -0.09 18.54 5.53
CA GLN A 171 -0.76 17.50 6.32
C GLN A 171 -0.69 16.12 5.66
N TYR A 172 -1.14 16.00 4.40
CA TYR A 172 -1.23 14.71 3.70
C TYR A 172 0.12 14.01 3.58
N LEU A 173 1.16 14.74 3.17
CA LEU A 173 2.50 14.18 3.02
C LEU A 173 3.09 13.68 4.34
N THR A 174 2.85 14.40 5.44
CA THR A 174 3.35 14.02 6.78
C THR A 174 2.72 12.73 7.31
N PHE A 175 1.51 12.41 6.85
CA PHE A 175 0.83 11.15 7.13
C PHE A 175 1.48 9.99 6.37
N LEU A 176 1.85 10.19 5.10
CA LEU A 176 2.38 9.13 4.23
C LEU A 176 3.90 8.94 4.33
N THR A 177 4.65 9.90 4.88
CA THR A 177 6.11 9.81 4.95
C THR A 177 6.69 10.43 6.21
N THR A 178 7.84 9.89 6.63
CA THR A 178 8.71 10.49 7.65
C THR A 178 9.84 11.32 7.02
N LYS A 179 9.95 11.33 5.68
CA LYS A 179 10.90 12.18 4.95
C LYS A 179 10.41 13.63 4.94
N ALA A 180 11.33 14.58 4.79
CA ALA A 180 10.98 15.95 4.47
C ALA A 180 9.97 15.99 3.31
N PRO A 181 8.75 16.53 3.51
CA PRO A 181 7.64 16.39 2.57
C PRO A 181 8.01 16.72 1.12
N GLN A 182 8.72 17.83 0.92
CA GLN A 182 9.12 18.33 -0.40
C GLN A 182 10.11 17.41 -1.14
N TRP A 183 10.85 16.56 -0.43
CA TRP A 183 11.82 15.63 -1.00
C TRP A 183 11.32 14.18 -1.01
N SER A 184 10.07 13.97 -0.61
CA SER A 184 9.45 12.64 -0.53
C SER A 184 9.15 12.06 -1.91
N PHE A 185 9.06 10.73 -1.98
CA PHE A 185 8.64 10.04 -3.18
C PHE A 185 7.22 10.47 -3.62
N ILE A 186 6.31 10.66 -2.66
CA ILE A 186 4.93 11.09 -2.93
C ILE A 186 4.90 12.51 -3.52
N ALA A 187 5.73 13.44 -3.01
CA ALA A 187 5.91 14.74 -3.64
C ALA A 187 6.46 14.65 -5.07
N GLY A 188 7.34 13.69 -5.33
CA GLY A 188 7.79 13.36 -6.68
C GLY A 188 6.65 12.87 -7.58
N VAL A 189 5.76 12.00 -7.09
CA VAL A 189 4.56 11.57 -7.84
C VAL A 189 3.68 12.75 -8.20
N LEU A 190 3.51 13.73 -7.30
CA LEU A 190 2.81 14.99 -7.63
C LEU A 190 3.53 15.77 -8.74
N ASP A 191 4.85 15.92 -8.65
CA ASP A 191 5.62 16.67 -9.66
C ASP A 191 5.47 16.04 -11.05
N LEU A 192 5.49 14.71 -11.13
CA LEU A 192 5.24 13.95 -12.34
C LEU A 192 3.77 14.08 -12.81
N GLY A 193 2.82 14.18 -11.88
CA GLY A 193 1.41 14.39 -12.17
C GLY A 193 1.08 15.77 -12.75
N ARG A 194 1.94 16.77 -12.62
CA ARG A 194 1.69 18.13 -13.18
C ARG A 194 1.52 18.15 -14.69
N THR A 195 2.14 17.19 -15.38
CA THR A 195 2.08 17.07 -16.84
C THR A 195 1.09 15.99 -17.30
N ASN A 196 0.39 15.32 -16.38
CA ASN A 196 -0.50 14.22 -16.70
C ASN A 196 -1.87 14.37 -16.00
N SER A 197 -2.94 14.52 -16.79
CA SER A 197 -4.29 14.76 -16.26
C SER A 197 -4.82 13.60 -15.42
N ALA A 198 -4.54 12.35 -15.80
CA ALA A 198 -4.98 11.17 -15.06
C ALA A 198 -4.37 11.15 -13.65
N LEU A 199 -3.05 11.34 -13.56
CA LEU A 199 -2.33 11.38 -12.28
C LEU A 199 -2.80 12.54 -11.41
N MET A 200 -2.97 13.73 -11.98
CA MET A 200 -3.44 14.90 -11.23
C MET A 200 -4.84 14.68 -10.68
N ASN A 201 -5.77 14.17 -11.50
CA ASN A 201 -7.13 13.87 -11.06
C ASN A 201 -7.12 12.84 -9.92
N LEU A 202 -6.38 11.74 -10.04
CA LEU A 202 -6.33 10.72 -8.98
C LEU A 202 -5.64 11.20 -7.70
N LEU A 203 -4.63 12.06 -7.83
CA LEU A 203 -4.02 12.71 -6.67
C LEU A 203 -5.04 13.60 -5.95
N MET A 204 -5.74 14.46 -6.71
CA MET A 204 -6.78 15.33 -6.16
C MET A 204 -7.89 14.53 -5.48
N ALA A 205 -8.30 13.41 -6.08
CA ALA A 205 -9.26 12.49 -5.48
C ALA A 205 -8.82 12.01 -4.09
N ASN A 206 -7.59 11.51 -3.96
CA ASN A 206 -7.04 11.05 -2.69
C ASN A 206 -6.99 12.16 -1.64
N VAL A 207 -6.42 13.32 -1.99
CA VAL A 207 -6.23 14.42 -1.03
C VAL A 207 -7.58 15.02 -0.61
N GLN A 208 -8.45 15.32 -1.58
CA GLN A 208 -9.71 15.98 -1.31
C GLN A 208 -10.68 15.06 -0.55
N TYR A 209 -10.66 13.75 -0.80
CA TYR A 209 -11.45 12.82 -0.01
C TYR A 209 -11.02 12.83 1.47
N GLN A 210 -9.72 12.85 1.74
CA GLN A 210 -9.22 12.92 3.12
C GLN A 210 -9.59 14.24 3.80
N VAL A 211 -9.48 15.37 3.09
CA VAL A 211 -9.93 16.69 3.58
C VAL A 211 -11.42 16.65 3.92
N SER A 212 -12.24 16.09 3.02
CA SER A 212 -13.70 16.01 3.19
C SER A 212 -14.09 15.24 4.45
N SER A 213 -13.34 14.19 4.77
CA SER A 213 -13.58 13.33 5.94
C SER A 213 -13.30 14.08 7.25
N ARG A 214 -12.20 14.84 7.30
CA ARG A 214 -11.84 15.64 8.48
C ARG A 214 -12.74 16.84 8.68
N GLU A 215 -13.02 17.58 7.61
CA GLU A 215 -13.82 18.81 7.68
C GLU A 215 -15.33 18.54 7.66
N LYS A 216 -15.73 17.26 7.50
CA LYS A 216 -17.14 16.82 7.41
C LYS A 216 -17.90 17.60 6.34
N ARG A 217 -17.27 17.80 5.17
CA ARG A 217 -17.85 18.51 4.02
C ARG A 217 -18.27 17.53 2.94
N ALA A 218 -19.58 17.34 2.77
CA ALA A 218 -20.07 16.39 1.78
C ALA A 218 -19.68 16.80 0.35
N ALA A 219 -19.74 18.09 0.00
CA ALA A 219 -19.39 18.60 -1.33
C ALA A 219 -17.96 18.21 -1.77
N ASP A 220 -16.96 18.38 -0.91
CA ASP A 220 -15.56 17.99 -1.17
C ASP A 220 -15.45 16.48 -1.46
N ARG A 221 -16.27 15.66 -0.79
CA ARG A 221 -16.34 14.21 -1.06
C ARG A 221 -16.88 13.92 -2.46
N PHE A 222 -17.87 14.66 -2.95
CA PHE A 222 -18.39 14.49 -4.31
C PHE A 222 -17.36 14.90 -5.36
N GLN A 223 -16.70 16.04 -5.16
CA GLN A 223 -15.65 16.49 -6.07
C GLN A 223 -14.48 15.49 -6.12
N ALA A 224 -14.10 14.92 -4.97
CA ALA A 224 -13.09 13.87 -4.93
C ALA A 224 -13.49 12.63 -5.76
N LEU A 225 -14.78 12.24 -5.75
CA LEU A 225 -15.29 11.15 -6.56
C LEU A 225 -15.37 11.51 -8.05
N GLU A 226 -15.67 12.76 -8.38
CA GLU A 226 -15.61 13.26 -9.77
C GLU A 226 -14.16 13.17 -10.29
N HIS A 227 -13.18 13.61 -9.50
CA HIS A 227 -11.77 13.48 -9.82
C HIS A 227 -11.34 12.01 -9.97
N TYR A 228 -11.78 11.12 -9.08
CA TYR A 228 -11.49 9.69 -9.19
C TYR A 228 -12.04 9.12 -10.51
N GLN A 229 -13.30 9.44 -10.83
CA GLN A 229 -13.96 8.99 -12.04
C GLN A 229 -13.25 9.49 -13.30
N THR A 230 -12.90 10.78 -13.37
CA THR A 230 -12.18 11.36 -14.51
C THR A 230 -10.80 10.73 -14.66
N GLY A 231 -10.06 10.56 -13.56
CA GLY A 231 -8.76 9.91 -13.58
C GLY A 231 -8.82 8.46 -14.09
N LEU A 232 -9.84 7.70 -13.69
CA LEU A 232 -10.05 6.34 -14.20
C LEU A 232 -10.42 6.34 -15.70
N GLN A 233 -11.23 7.29 -16.17
CA GLN A 233 -11.57 7.40 -17.60
C GLN A 233 -10.34 7.74 -18.46
N ASP A 234 -9.51 8.67 -17.99
CA ASP A 234 -8.26 9.02 -18.66
C ASP A 234 -7.32 7.80 -18.71
N PHE A 235 -7.24 7.03 -17.62
CA PHE A 235 -6.45 5.79 -17.57
C PHE A 235 -6.93 4.74 -18.58
N VAL A 236 -8.23 4.53 -18.67
CA VAL A 236 -8.81 3.58 -19.63
C VAL A 236 -8.50 4.02 -21.05
N SER A 237 -8.61 5.32 -21.32
CA SER A 237 -8.27 5.89 -22.63
C SER A 237 -6.79 5.68 -22.95
N LEU A 238 -5.90 5.84 -21.97
CA LEU A 238 -4.47 5.58 -22.11
C LEU A 238 -4.19 4.11 -22.43
N VAL A 239 -4.80 3.18 -21.69
CA VAL A 239 -4.60 1.73 -21.90
C VAL A 239 -5.18 1.27 -23.24
N SER A 240 -6.26 1.89 -23.71
CA SER A 240 -6.85 1.60 -25.02
C SER A 240 -6.13 2.26 -26.20
N SER A 241 -5.45 3.39 -25.97
CA SER A 241 -4.55 3.96 -26.96
C SER A 241 -3.26 3.14 -26.96
N ASP A 242 -2.73 2.71 -28.10
CA ASP A 242 -1.43 1.99 -28.18
C ASP A 242 -0.21 2.84 -27.68
N GLN A 243 -0.45 3.96 -27.00
CA GLN A 243 0.55 4.81 -26.36
C GLN A 243 0.93 4.24 -25.00
N TYR A 244 2.00 3.44 -25.00
CA TYR A 244 2.56 2.88 -23.78
C TYR A 244 3.47 3.90 -23.05
N ASP A 245 3.01 4.37 -21.88
CA ASP A 245 3.84 5.11 -20.92
C ASP A 245 3.86 4.39 -19.56
N PRO A 246 4.97 3.70 -19.21
CA PRO A 246 5.10 2.98 -17.94
C PRO A 246 4.85 3.86 -16.72
N LEU A 247 5.29 5.12 -16.78
CA LEU A 247 5.25 6.00 -15.62
C LEU A 247 3.82 6.41 -15.31
N THR A 248 3.08 6.87 -16.32
CA THR A 248 1.65 7.17 -16.14
C THR A 248 0.87 5.92 -15.76
N MET A 249 1.16 4.77 -16.38
CA MET A 249 0.43 3.53 -16.09
C MET A 249 0.63 3.08 -14.64
N LEU A 250 1.88 2.98 -14.17
CA LEU A 250 2.18 2.59 -12.79
C LEU A 250 1.73 3.65 -11.79
N GLY A 251 1.94 4.93 -12.09
CA GLY A 251 1.53 6.02 -11.21
C GLY A 251 0.01 6.04 -11.01
N THR A 252 -0.75 5.79 -12.08
CA THR A 252 -2.21 5.74 -12.04
C THR A 252 -2.68 4.53 -11.24
N LEU A 253 -2.17 3.33 -11.53
CA LEU A 253 -2.51 2.12 -10.78
C LEU A 253 -2.19 2.25 -9.30
N PHE A 254 -1.03 2.83 -8.96
CA PHE A 254 -0.64 3.13 -7.58
C PHE A 254 -1.67 4.05 -6.90
N LEU A 255 -2.08 5.15 -7.53
CA LEU A 255 -3.04 6.09 -6.94
C LEU A 255 -4.47 5.51 -6.85
N LEU A 256 -4.87 4.64 -7.78
CA LEU A 256 -6.13 3.91 -7.72
C LEU A 256 -6.15 2.94 -6.54
N VAL A 257 -5.11 2.12 -6.37
CA VAL A 257 -5.01 1.20 -5.22
C VAL A 257 -4.99 1.97 -3.91
N GLN A 258 -4.22 3.05 -3.81
CA GLN A 258 -4.18 3.89 -2.61
C GLN A 258 -5.56 4.49 -2.28
N PHE A 259 -6.29 4.96 -3.29
CA PHE A 259 -7.63 5.46 -3.10
C PHE A 259 -8.55 4.37 -2.53
N GLU A 260 -8.55 3.17 -3.11
CA GLU A 260 -9.41 2.08 -2.64
C GLU A 260 -9.03 1.60 -1.22
N ILE A 261 -7.74 1.53 -0.90
CA ILE A 261 -7.27 1.17 0.45
C ILE A 261 -7.78 2.15 1.50
N HIS A 262 -7.70 3.45 1.23
CA HIS A 262 -8.02 4.49 2.21
C HIS A 262 -9.49 4.91 2.23
N HIS A 263 -10.17 4.83 1.08
CA HIS A 263 -11.46 5.49 0.84
C HIS A 263 -12.51 4.59 0.18
N GLY A 264 -12.11 3.42 -0.33
CA GLY A 264 -12.99 2.51 -1.06
C GLY A 264 -14.19 2.02 -0.23
N GLU A 265 -15.37 2.01 -0.86
CA GLU A 265 -16.63 1.54 -0.25
C GLU A 265 -16.63 0.03 -0.01
N HIS A 266 -15.86 -0.76 -0.78
CA HIS A 266 -15.66 -2.17 -0.52
C HIS A 266 -14.22 -2.58 -0.77
N ALA A 267 -13.70 -3.47 0.07
CA ALA A 267 -12.32 -3.92 -0.01
C ALA A 267 -12.00 -4.71 -1.30
N GLU A 268 -13.00 -5.31 -1.95
CA GLU A 268 -12.83 -6.08 -3.19
C GLU A 268 -12.32 -5.23 -4.36
N ALA A 269 -12.59 -3.92 -4.37
CA ALA A 269 -12.10 -3.03 -5.42
C ALA A 269 -10.56 -3.01 -5.49
N VAL A 270 -9.87 -3.20 -4.37
CA VAL A 270 -8.41 -3.30 -4.34
C VAL A 270 -7.90 -4.50 -5.13
N ARG A 271 -8.57 -5.66 -5.01
CA ARG A 271 -8.20 -6.89 -5.73
C ARG A 271 -8.17 -6.63 -7.24
N ASN A 272 -9.20 -5.98 -7.75
CA ASN A 272 -9.34 -5.71 -9.18
C ASN A 272 -8.18 -4.90 -9.76
N HIS A 273 -7.78 -3.83 -9.05
CA HIS A 273 -6.64 -3.00 -9.45
C HIS A 273 -5.30 -3.74 -9.35
N LEU A 274 -5.12 -4.57 -8.31
CA LEU A 274 -3.91 -5.39 -8.13
C LEU A 274 -3.79 -6.49 -9.20
N ASP A 275 -4.90 -7.16 -9.54
CA ASP A 275 -4.93 -8.17 -10.60
C ASP A 275 -4.74 -7.55 -11.98
N GLY A 276 -5.30 -6.36 -12.20
CA GLY A 276 -4.97 -5.51 -13.35
C GLY A 276 -3.46 -5.27 -13.43
N PHE A 277 -2.86 -4.73 -12.37
CA PHE A 277 -1.41 -4.51 -12.32
C PHE A 277 -0.60 -5.79 -12.59
N ASN A 278 -0.99 -6.92 -11.98
CA ASN A 278 -0.32 -8.20 -12.21
C ASN A 278 -0.41 -8.65 -13.67
N SER A 279 -1.56 -8.46 -14.31
CA SER A 279 -1.76 -8.76 -15.74
C SER A 279 -0.89 -7.86 -16.63
N ALA A 280 -0.75 -6.58 -16.28
CA ALA A 280 0.15 -5.67 -16.98
C ALA A 280 1.62 -6.08 -16.80
N VAL A 281 2.04 -6.50 -15.61
CA VAL A 281 3.38 -7.07 -15.35
C VAL A 281 3.64 -8.29 -16.22
N LEU A 282 2.69 -9.23 -16.29
CA LEU A 282 2.83 -10.44 -17.10
C LEU A 282 2.89 -10.15 -18.61
N THR A 283 2.27 -9.05 -19.04
CA THR A 283 2.23 -8.62 -20.45
C THR A 283 3.48 -7.85 -20.86
N TYR A 284 3.88 -6.86 -20.07
CA TYR A 284 4.92 -5.88 -20.42
C TYR A 284 6.28 -6.15 -19.75
N GLY A 285 6.33 -6.97 -18.70
CA GLY A 285 7.57 -7.41 -18.05
C GLY A 285 8.46 -6.23 -17.63
N ASP A 286 9.75 -6.33 -17.96
CA ASP A 286 10.79 -5.34 -17.61
C ASP A 286 10.58 -3.98 -18.29
N GLN A 287 9.73 -3.89 -19.31
CA GLN A 287 9.33 -2.60 -19.88
C GLN A 287 8.45 -1.81 -18.92
N LEU A 288 7.72 -2.50 -18.04
CA LEU A 288 6.87 -1.87 -17.03
C LEU A 288 7.61 -1.69 -15.72
N VAL A 289 8.28 -2.75 -15.27
CA VAL A 289 9.04 -2.75 -14.01
C VAL A 289 10.48 -3.16 -14.32
N PRO A 290 11.41 -2.20 -14.53
CA PRO A 290 12.76 -2.47 -15.03
C PRO A 290 13.59 -3.46 -14.21
N GLY A 291 13.31 -3.59 -12.91
CA GLY A 291 13.99 -4.54 -12.03
C GLY A 291 13.57 -6.00 -12.23
N LEU A 292 12.58 -6.31 -13.06
CA LEU A 292 12.15 -7.68 -13.35
C LEU A 292 13.25 -8.47 -14.07
N GLN A 293 13.61 -9.62 -13.51
CA GLN A 293 14.60 -10.53 -14.04
C GLN A 293 13.94 -11.60 -14.92
N ASN A 294 14.14 -11.51 -16.23
CA ASN A 294 13.68 -12.50 -17.20
C ASN A 294 14.77 -13.58 -17.39
N TYR A 295 14.70 -14.67 -16.63
CA TYR A 295 15.59 -15.83 -16.84
C TYR A 295 15.30 -16.62 -18.14
N PHE A 296 14.14 -16.40 -18.76
CA PHE A 296 13.75 -17.06 -20.01
C PHE A 296 14.25 -16.34 -21.27
N SER A 297 14.89 -15.18 -21.13
CA SER A 297 15.58 -14.52 -22.23
C SER A 297 16.92 -15.21 -22.48
N VAL A 298 16.91 -16.26 -23.30
CA VAL A 298 18.13 -16.80 -23.91
C VAL A 298 18.84 -15.66 -24.66
N PRO A 299 20.15 -15.41 -24.44
CA PRO A 299 20.88 -14.39 -25.18
C PRO A 299 21.21 -14.89 -26.59
N ASP A 300 20.20 -15.11 -27.42
CA ASP A 300 20.38 -15.48 -28.83
C ASP A 300 19.92 -14.34 -29.74
N THR A 301 20.65 -13.22 -29.70
CA THR A 301 20.85 -12.39 -30.89
C THR A 301 22.05 -11.47 -30.69
N PRO A 302 23.05 -11.47 -31.60
CA PRO A 302 24.13 -10.50 -31.55
C PRO A 302 23.54 -9.08 -31.62
N GLN A 303 23.96 -8.22 -30.70
CA GLN A 303 23.57 -6.82 -30.65
C GLN A 303 23.88 -6.13 -32.00
N THR A 304 22.86 -5.95 -32.82
CA THR A 304 22.88 -4.92 -33.87
C THR A 304 22.75 -3.58 -33.16
N VAL A 305 23.84 -2.81 -33.20
CA VAL A 305 23.91 -1.41 -32.77
C VAL A 305 22.77 -0.66 -33.46
N SER A 306 21.68 -0.47 -32.73
CA SER A 306 20.55 0.33 -33.16
C SER A 306 20.76 1.73 -32.58
N THR A 307 20.55 2.72 -33.44
CA THR A 307 20.56 4.14 -33.12
C THR A 307 19.74 4.47 -31.88
N PRO A 308 20.08 5.53 -31.11
CA PRO A 308 19.36 5.87 -29.90
C PRO A 308 17.92 6.29 -30.26
N ASP A 309 16.98 5.37 -30.07
CA ASP A 309 15.56 5.69 -30.03
C ASP A 309 15.31 6.59 -28.83
N SER A 310 14.61 7.71 -29.06
CA SER A 310 14.13 8.64 -28.03
C SER A 310 13.23 7.96 -26.97
N ALA A 311 12.67 6.78 -27.26
CA ALA A 311 11.98 5.93 -26.29
C ALA A 311 12.93 5.24 -25.29
N GLY A 312 14.17 4.95 -25.69
CA GLY A 312 15.22 4.38 -24.83
C GLY A 312 15.78 5.38 -23.81
N GLU A 313 15.85 6.67 -24.16
CA GLU A 313 16.24 7.73 -23.22
C GLU A 313 15.22 7.90 -22.09
N VAL A 314 13.91 7.79 -22.37
CA VAL A 314 12.85 7.86 -21.35
C VAL A 314 12.88 6.64 -20.42
N LYS A 315 13.12 5.42 -20.95
CA LYS A 315 13.30 4.20 -20.13
C LYS A 315 14.46 4.34 -19.14
N THR A 316 15.48 5.13 -19.50
CA THR A 316 16.66 5.37 -18.65
C THR A 316 16.38 6.38 -17.53
N ARG A 317 15.48 7.35 -17.76
CA ARG A 317 15.25 8.50 -16.86
C ARG A 317 14.46 8.16 -15.60
N TYR A 318 13.56 7.17 -15.65
CA TYR A 318 12.61 6.88 -14.56
C TYR A 318 12.74 5.47 -13.97
N THR A 319 13.88 4.79 -14.20
CA THR A 319 14.11 3.41 -13.76
C THR A 319 13.86 3.21 -12.26
N ASN A 320 14.44 4.07 -11.41
CA ASN A 320 14.29 3.94 -9.96
C ASN A 320 12.87 4.30 -9.49
N VAL A 321 12.21 5.24 -10.16
CA VAL A 321 10.81 5.59 -9.92
C VAL A 321 9.89 4.42 -10.24
N LEU A 322 10.03 3.80 -11.41
CA LEU A 322 9.22 2.65 -11.83
C LEU A 322 9.43 1.46 -10.89
N ASN A 323 10.68 1.17 -10.51
CA ASN A 323 10.98 0.16 -9.50
C ASN A 323 10.34 0.49 -8.15
N ARG A 324 10.35 1.75 -7.73
CA ARG A 324 9.72 2.16 -6.47
C ARG A 324 8.20 1.99 -6.52
N LEU A 325 7.55 2.33 -7.63
CA LEU A 325 6.11 2.11 -7.82
C LEU A 325 5.78 0.61 -7.82
N GLY A 326 6.52 -0.20 -8.58
CA GLY A 326 6.35 -1.66 -8.61
C GLY A 326 6.53 -2.31 -7.23
N LEU A 327 7.52 -1.85 -6.46
CA LEU A 327 7.74 -2.30 -5.08
C LEU A 327 6.55 -1.96 -4.17
N TRP A 328 6.04 -0.72 -4.23
CA TRP A 328 4.88 -0.32 -3.44
C TRP A 328 3.62 -1.12 -3.80
N MET A 329 3.40 -1.37 -5.09
CA MET A 329 2.30 -2.24 -5.54
C MET A 329 2.43 -3.65 -4.95
N ALA A 330 3.63 -4.22 -4.94
CA ALA A 330 3.87 -5.53 -4.33
C ALA A 330 3.65 -5.50 -2.80
N TYR A 331 4.00 -4.43 -2.10
CA TYR A 331 3.70 -4.29 -0.66
C TYR A 331 2.20 -4.12 -0.36
N MET A 332 1.48 -3.37 -1.20
CA MET A 332 0.02 -3.25 -1.09
C MET A 332 -0.66 -4.59 -1.41
N ASP A 333 -0.12 -5.35 -2.35
CA ASP A 333 -0.56 -6.72 -2.64
C ASP A 333 -0.33 -7.68 -1.46
N ALA A 334 0.84 -7.63 -0.82
CA ALA A 334 1.11 -8.37 0.41
C ALA A 334 0.13 -8.00 1.54
N LEU A 335 -0.15 -6.71 1.70
CA LEU A 335 -1.17 -6.18 2.62
C LEU A 335 -2.56 -6.76 2.31
N ALA A 336 -3.04 -6.64 1.07
CA ALA A 336 -4.34 -7.15 0.65
C ALA A 336 -4.46 -8.68 0.80
N SER A 337 -3.37 -9.42 0.57
CA SER A 337 -3.34 -10.88 0.74
C SER A 337 -3.72 -11.31 2.16
N THR A 338 -3.47 -10.47 3.18
CA THR A 338 -3.85 -10.73 4.58
C THR A 338 -5.36 -11.02 4.75
N TRP A 339 -6.15 -10.56 3.78
CA TRP A 339 -7.61 -10.73 3.70
C TRP A 339 -8.05 -11.58 2.51
N ASP A 340 -7.12 -12.28 1.86
CA ASP A 340 -7.36 -13.05 0.64
C ASP A 340 -7.83 -12.17 -0.54
N LEU A 341 -7.42 -10.90 -0.55
CA LEU A 341 -7.76 -9.91 -1.59
C LEU A 341 -6.58 -9.58 -2.51
N GLY A 342 -5.45 -10.28 -2.36
CA GLY A 342 -4.22 -10.06 -3.11
C GLY A 342 -3.25 -11.21 -2.93
N GLY A 343 -2.00 -11.00 -3.37
CA GLY A 343 -0.92 -11.99 -3.38
C GLY A 343 -0.46 -12.35 -4.80
N SER A 344 -1.20 -11.92 -5.83
CA SER A 344 -0.90 -12.24 -7.23
C SER A 344 0.37 -11.54 -7.70
N VAL A 345 0.60 -10.29 -7.28
CA VAL A 345 1.81 -9.54 -7.61
C VAL A 345 3.03 -10.13 -6.90
N MET A 346 2.92 -10.37 -5.59
CA MET A 346 4.03 -10.93 -4.80
C MET A 346 4.41 -12.33 -5.28
N SER A 347 3.44 -13.20 -5.55
CA SER A 347 3.70 -14.51 -6.16
C SER A 347 4.41 -14.37 -7.51
N THR A 348 3.99 -13.44 -8.36
CA THR A 348 4.64 -13.21 -9.66
C THR A 348 6.09 -12.76 -9.51
N PHE A 349 6.39 -11.83 -8.59
CA PHE A 349 7.75 -11.35 -8.38
C PHE A 349 8.66 -12.35 -7.67
N LEU A 350 8.13 -13.27 -6.86
CA LEU A 350 8.90 -14.26 -6.12
C LEU A 350 9.05 -15.58 -6.89
N ASP A 351 7.94 -16.09 -7.43
CA ASP A 351 7.84 -17.45 -7.97
C ASP A 351 7.98 -17.45 -9.50
N ARG A 352 7.38 -16.48 -10.21
CA ARG A 352 7.44 -16.42 -11.69
C ARG A 352 8.70 -15.75 -12.22
N PHE A 353 9.15 -14.69 -11.55
CA PHE A 353 10.39 -13.98 -11.88
C PHE A 353 11.36 -13.97 -10.67
N PRO A 354 11.92 -15.13 -10.28
CA PRO A 354 12.78 -15.22 -9.10
C PRO A 354 13.87 -14.14 -9.08
N GLY A 355 14.23 -13.63 -7.90
CA GLY A 355 15.23 -12.57 -7.76
C GLY A 355 14.77 -11.16 -8.14
N SER A 356 13.65 -11.02 -8.85
CA SER A 356 13.12 -9.71 -9.26
C SER A 356 12.76 -8.82 -8.09
N LEU A 357 12.11 -9.36 -7.05
CA LEU A 357 11.70 -8.54 -5.91
C LEU A 357 12.92 -7.84 -5.24
N ASN A 358 14.04 -8.55 -5.11
CA ASN A 358 15.28 -7.98 -4.58
C ASN A 358 15.92 -6.98 -5.56
N SER A 359 15.90 -7.28 -6.85
CA SER A 359 16.38 -6.39 -7.91
C SER A 359 15.60 -5.06 -7.95
N ILE A 360 14.26 -5.14 -7.94
CA ILE A 360 13.34 -4.00 -7.86
C ILE A 360 13.60 -3.22 -6.58
N PHE A 361 13.72 -3.90 -5.42
CA PHE A 361 14.00 -3.24 -4.15
C PHE A 361 15.31 -2.45 -4.18
N CYS A 362 16.40 -3.08 -4.60
CA CYS A 362 17.71 -2.44 -4.74
C CYS A 362 17.66 -1.28 -5.74
N GLY A 363 17.04 -1.51 -6.89
CA GLY A 363 16.83 -0.53 -7.95
C GLY A 363 15.81 0.55 -7.63
N SER A 364 15.22 0.58 -6.43
CA SER A 364 14.33 1.66 -5.97
C SER A 364 15.03 2.64 -5.03
N ARG A 365 16.28 2.37 -4.62
CA ARG A 365 16.98 3.09 -3.54
C ARG A 365 17.36 4.52 -3.91
N GLU A 366 17.64 4.79 -5.19
CA GLU A 366 18.13 6.09 -5.66
C GLU A 366 17.02 7.00 -6.23
N VAL A 367 15.76 6.68 -5.95
CA VAL A 367 14.58 7.38 -6.50
C VAL A 367 14.59 8.89 -6.25
N GLY A 368 15.07 9.35 -5.08
CA GLY A 368 15.13 10.78 -4.76
C GLY A 368 16.09 11.55 -5.67
N LYS A 369 17.27 10.99 -5.94
CA LYS A 369 18.25 11.60 -6.85
C LYS A 369 17.74 11.60 -8.29
N GLU A 370 17.02 10.55 -8.69
CA GLU A 370 16.44 10.46 -10.04
C GLU A 370 15.35 11.52 -10.26
N ILE A 371 14.43 11.71 -9.32
CA ILE A 371 13.35 12.70 -9.41
C ILE A 371 13.91 14.13 -9.40
N TRP A 372 14.75 14.44 -8.40
CA TRP A 372 15.14 15.82 -8.11
C TRP A 372 16.46 16.24 -8.76
N GLY A 373 17.26 15.30 -9.24
CA GLY A 373 18.54 15.55 -9.89
C GLY A 373 19.47 16.42 -9.04
N ALA A 374 20.03 17.46 -9.64
CA ALA A 374 20.90 18.43 -8.97
C ALA A 374 20.22 19.23 -7.86
N LYS A 375 18.87 19.27 -7.80
CA LYS A 375 18.13 19.92 -6.71
C LYS A 375 18.11 19.07 -5.44
N TYR A 376 18.42 17.78 -5.53
CA TYR A 376 18.36 16.88 -4.38
C TYR A 376 19.46 17.20 -3.37
N PRO A 377 19.14 17.62 -2.13
CA PRO A 377 20.17 17.99 -1.17
C PRO A 377 21.05 16.81 -0.76
N VAL A 378 22.34 17.06 -0.56
CA VAL A 378 23.28 16.05 -0.03
C VAL A 378 22.84 15.53 1.33
N THR A 379 22.26 16.39 2.17
CA THR A 379 21.69 16.01 3.47
C THR A 379 20.56 14.98 3.34
N GLU A 380 19.71 15.12 2.32
CA GLU A 380 18.62 14.16 2.04
C GLU A 380 19.15 12.84 1.49
N ALA A 381 20.21 12.88 0.66
CA ALA A 381 20.87 11.68 0.18
C ALA A 381 21.59 10.91 1.32
N LEU A 382 22.20 11.62 2.26
CA LEU A 382 22.81 11.02 3.45
C LEU A 382 21.74 10.41 4.36
N ASP A 383 20.63 11.11 4.57
CA ASP A 383 19.48 10.62 5.32
C ASP A 383 18.87 9.36 4.67
N ASP A 384 18.82 9.26 3.34
CA ASP A 384 18.41 8.01 2.67
C ASP A 384 19.38 6.86 2.94
N LEU A 385 20.69 7.13 2.89
CA LEU A 385 21.73 6.14 3.21
C LEU A 385 21.58 5.62 4.66
N GLN A 386 21.37 6.54 5.61
CA GLN A 386 21.18 6.21 7.02
C GLN A 386 19.92 5.37 7.26
N ASN A 387 18.84 5.59 6.50
CA ASN A 387 17.58 4.87 6.69
C ASN A 387 17.52 3.51 5.97
N ARG A 388 18.50 3.15 5.13
CA ARG A 388 18.51 1.88 4.40
C ARG A 388 18.28 0.65 5.29
N PRO A 389 18.93 0.49 6.46
CA PRO A 389 18.74 -0.69 7.29
C PRO A 389 17.30 -0.85 7.80
N ALA A 390 16.60 0.26 8.09
CA ALA A 390 15.19 0.20 8.50
C ALA A 390 14.30 -0.28 7.35
N PHE A 391 14.52 0.23 6.13
CA PHE A 391 13.77 -0.24 4.95
C PHE A 391 14.14 -1.65 4.51
N ASP A 392 15.36 -2.11 4.77
CA ASP A 392 15.75 -3.52 4.57
C ASP A 392 14.94 -4.43 5.50
N LEU A 393 14.79 -4.07 6.78
CA LEU A 393 13.90 -4.79 7.70
C LEU A 393 12.44 -4.75 7.23
N TYR A 394 11.96 -3.59 6.78
CA TYR A 394 10.58 -3.45 6.30
C TYR A 394 10.30 -4.30 5.06
N HIS A 395 11.28 -4.41 4.16
CA HIS A 395 11.19 -5.27 2.98
C HIS A 395 11.02 -6.74 3.35
N GLU A 396 11.85 -7.24 4.25
CA GLU A 396 11.81 -8.63 4.73
C GLU A 396 10.49 -8.90 5.49
N ALA A 397 10.00 -7.93 6.26
CA ALA A 397 8.72 -8.04 6.95
C ALA A 397 7.52 -8.15 5.99
N HIS A 398 7.53 -7.43 4.86
CA HIS A 398 6.49 -7.58 3.83
C HIS A 398 6.53 -8.93 3.13
N ILE A 399 7.72 -9.47 2.87
CA ILE A 399 7.87 -10.83 2.33
C ILE A 399 7.28 -11.84 3.31
N LEU A 400 7.64 -11.75 4.59
CA LEU A 400 7.09 -12.61 5.65
C LEU A 400 5.57 -12.46 5.74
N ARG A 401 5.02 -11.24 5.65
CA ARG A 401 3.58 -11.00 5.66
C ARG A 401 2.87 -11.76 4.54
N TYR A 402 3.39 -11.67 3.32
CA TYR A 402 2.86 -12.43 2.19
C TYR A 402 2.98 -13.94 2.41
N GLN A 403 4.11 -14.44 2.93
CA GLN A 403 4.30 -15.87 3.21
C GLN A 403 3.32 -16.38 4.26
N VAL A 404 3.07 -15.62 5.33
CA VAL A 404 2.09 -15.94 6.38
C VAL A 404 0.69 -15.98 5.83
N SER A 405 0.32 -15.00 5.00
CA SER A 405 -0.95 -14.98 4.29
C SER A 405 -1.12 -16.22 3.39
N ARG A 406 -0.12 -16.52 2.56
CA ARG A 406 -0.11 -17.72 1.70
C ARG A 406 -0.23 -19.01 2.50
N TYR A 407 0.43 -19.10 3.66
CA TYR A 407 0.29 -20.23 4.57
C TYR A 407 -1.15 -20.37 5.09
N ARG A 408 -1.72 -19.27 5.60
CA ARG A 408 -3.07 -19.22 6.18
C ARG A 408 -4.15 -19.65 5.18
N TRP A 409 -4.02 -19.22 3.93
CA TRP A 409 -5.02 -19.49 2.88
C TRP A 409 -4.72 -20.72 2.04
N SER A 410 -3.65 -21.46 2.34
CA SER A 410 -3.33 -22.68 1.61
C SER A 410 -4.21 -23.86 2.05
N ASP A 411 -4.65 -24.66 1.09
CA ASP A 411 -5.29 -25.97 1.34
C ASP A 411 -4.26 -27.07 1.71
N LYS A 412 -3.00 -26.69 1.94
CA LYS A 412 -1.89 -27.62 2.22
C LYS A 412 -2.11 -28.26 3.59
N SER A 413 -1.86 -29.56 3.68
CA SER A 413 -2.02 -30.32 4.92
C SER A 413 -0.88 -31.32 5.13
N GLY A 414 -0.77 -31.85 6.36
CA GLY A 414 0.26 -32.82 6.72
C GLY A 414 1.69 -32.27 6.55
N GLN A 415 2.52 -33.02 5.82
CA GLN A 415 3.95 -32.74 5.68
C GLN A 415 4.24 -31.39 5.00
N GLU A 416 3.47 -31.04 3.97
CA GLU A 416 3.71 -29.80 3.20
C GLU A 416 3.42 -28.54 4.04
N ALA A 417 2.37 -28.60 4.87
CA ALA A 417 2.05 -27.53 5.82
C ALA A 417 3.12 -27.41 6.92
N SER A 418 3.71 -28.54 7.34
CA SER A 418 4.81 -28.57 8.31
C SER A 418 6.08 -27.92 7.75
N GLU A 419 6.45 -28.25 6.51
CA GLU A 419 7.62 -27.68 5.82
C GLU A 419 7.48 -26.17 5.63
N LEU A 420 6.30 -25.70 5.20
CA LEU A 420 6.04 -24.27 5.05
C LEU A 420 6.09 -23.54 6.40
N ARG A 421 5.55 -24.15 7.46
CA ARG A 421 5.63 -23.61 8.83
C ARG A 421 7.08 -23.48 9.31
N LEU A 422 7.91 -24.49 9.07
CA LEU A 422 9.34 -24.46 9.41
C LEU A 422 10.08 -23.39 8.61
N ALA A 423 9.81 -23.26 7.32
CA ALA A 423 10.43 -22.24 6.47
C ALA A 423 10.11 -20.82 6.95
N ILE A 424 8.84 -20.54 7.27
CA ILE A 424 8.41 -19.23 7.79
C ILE A 424 9.04 -18.97 9.17
N THR A 425 9.07 -19.97 10.04
CA THR A 425 9.69 -19.86 11.38
C THR A 425 11.18 -19.52 11.27
N SER A 426 11.90 -20.20 10.37
CA SER A 426 13.31 -19.89 10.08
C SER A 426 13.47 -18.48 9.51
N GLY A 427 12.55 -18.03 8.65
CA GLY A 427 12.53 -16.65 8.15
C GLY A 427 12.45 -15.61 9.26
N PHE A 428 11.54 -15.77 10.23
CA PHE A 428 11.46 -14.87 11.39
C PHE A 428 12.75 -14.88 12.23
N GLN A 429 13.35 -16.04 12.46
CA GLN A 429 14.61 -16.16 13.20
C GLN A 429 15.74 -15.42 12.48
N GLN A 430 15.90 -15.64 11.17
CA GLN A 430 16.92 -14.99 10.36
C GLN A 430 16.77 -13.46 10.37
N VAL A 431 15.55 -12.94 10.24
CA VAL A 431 15.29 -11.49 10.29
C VAL A 431 15.58 -10.94 11.69
N THR A 432 15.16 -11.65 12.75
CA THR A 432 15.42 -11.24 14.14
C THR A 432 16.92 -11.17 14.45
N GLU A 433 17.69 -12.17 14.02
CA GLU A 433 19.14 -12.21 14.19
C GLU A 433 19.83 -11.09 13.40
N LYS A 434 19.51 -10.99 12.09
CA LYS A 434 20.09 -10.01 11.15
C LYS A 434 19.87 -8.56 11.59
N PHE A 435 18.69 -8.25 12.14
CA PHE A 435 18.30 -6.88 12.51
C PHE A 435 18.19 -6.66 14.03
N SER A 436 18.73 -7.55 14.85
CA SER A 436 18.67 -7.51 16.33
C SER A 436 19.00 -6.12 16.93
N THR A 437 20.00 -5.43 16.38
CA THR A 437 20.37 -4.07 16.82
C THR A 437 19.26 -3.05 16.53
N LEU A 438 18.57 -3.15 15.39
CA LEU A 438 17.48 -2.25 15.04
C LEU A 438 16.25 -2.47 15.94
N PHE A 439 15.95 -3.72 16.29
CA PHE A 439 14.93 -4.05 17.30
C PHE A 439 15.25 -3.40 18.65
N ALA A 440 16.51 -3.51 19.10
CA ALA A 440 16.94 -2.90 20.35
C ALA A 440 16.83 -1.35 20.32
N VAL A 441 17.18 -0.71 19.21
CA VAL A 441 17.04 0.75 19.04
C VAL A 441 15.57 1.19 19.10
N ALA A 442 14.65 0.46 18.46
CA ALA A 442 13.23 0.81 18.45
C ALA A 442 12.62 0.83 19.85
N VAL A 443 13.06 -0.09 20.72
CA VAL A 443 12.53 -0.27 22.08
C VAL A 443 13.24 0.62 23.11
N ASN A 444 14.55 0.77 23.02
CA ASN A 444 15.34 1.40 24.09
C ASN A 444 15.56 2.91 23.90
N TRP A 445 15.32 3.45 22.69
CA TRP A 445 15.50 4.88 22.44
C TRP A 445 14.31 5.68 22.96
N THR A 446 14.42 6.13 24.22
CA THR A 446 13.33 6.75 24.99
C THR A 446 13.59 8.19 25.41
N ASP A 447 14.75 8.79 25.09
CA ASP A 447 15.07 10.16 25.53
C ASP A 447 14.09 11.19 24.90
N PRO A 448 13.18 11.80 25.68
CA PRO A 448 12.19 12.75 25.19
C PRO A 448 12.81 14.11 24.82
N ALA A 449 13.99 14.42 25.38
CA ALA A 449 14.69 15.68 25.15
C ALA A 449 15.63 15.61 23.94
N ALA A 450 15.94 14.40 23.45
CA ALA A 450 16.80 14.22 22.30
C ALA A 450 16.04 14.37 20.97
N TYR A 451 16.74 14.93 19.97
CA TYR A 451 16.28 14.90 18.59
C TYR A 451 16.02 13.45 18.15
N THR A 452 14.78 13.13 17.79
CA THR A 452 14.44 11.82 17.24
C THR A 452 14.77 11.79 15.76
N SER A 453 15.82 11.05 15.40
CA SER A 453 16.23 10.88 14.01
C SER A 453 15.18 10.11 13.19
N ARG A 454 15.12 10.34 11.87
CA ARG A 454 14.15 9.68 10.97
C ARG A 454 14.22 8.16 11.00
N ILE A 455 15.43 7.59 11.16
CA ILE A 455 15.59 6.14 11.30
C ILE A 455 14.85 5.62 12.54
N VAL A 456 14.91 6.32 13.67
CA VAL A 456 14.18 5.93 14.89
C VAL A 456 12.67 6.02 14.67
N LEU A 457 12.17 7.10 14.03
CA LEU A 457 10.75 7.21 13.67
C LEU A 457 10.30 6.04 12.78
N ASN A 458 11.12 5.66 11.80
CA ASN A 458 10.82 4.54 10.91
C ASN A 458 10.81 3.20 11.66
N LEU A 459 11.81 2.95 12.51
CA LEU A 459 11.87 1.73 13.31
C LEU A 459 10.68 1.59 14.26
N ARG A 460 10.15 2.69 14.80
CA ARG A 460 8.99 2.69 15.70
C ARG A 460 7.67 2.30 15.04
N PHE A 461 7.57 2.21 13.71
CA PHE A 461 6.43 1.55 13.07
C PHE A 461 6.80 0.25 12.35
N ILE A 462 8.01 0.12 11.83
CA ILE A 462 8.49 -1.09 11.14
C ILE A 462 8.65 -2.27 12.12
N VAL A 463 9.14 -2.02 13.33
CA VAL A 463 9.32 -3.08 14.34
C VAL A 463 7.98 -3.61 14.87
N PRO A 464 7.01 -2.76 15.27
CA PRO A 464 5.67 -3.23 15.60
C PRO A 464 4.99 -3.96 14.44
N PHE A 465 5.17 -3.49 13.20
CA PHE A 465 4.69 -4.17 12.01
C PHE A 465 5.25 -5.60 11.92
N PHE A 466 6.55 -5.79 12.08
CA PHE A 466 7.17 -7.13 12.09
C PHE A 466 6.59 -8.04 13.18
N TYR A 467 6.45 -7.53 14.41
CA TYR A 467 5.85 -8.31 15.51
C TYR A 467 4.38 -8.65 15.25
N ALA A 468 3.63 -7.78 14.58
CA ALA A 468 2.26 -8.07 14.18
C ALA A 468 2.18 -9.19 13.12
N VAL A 469 3.10 -9.20 12.14
CA VAL A 469 3.24 -10.31 11.18
C VAL A 469 3.58 -11.62 11.90
N GLN A 470 4.43 -11.59 12.92
CA GLN A 470 4.79 -12.75 13.74
C GLN A 470 3.62 -13.28 14.58
N LEU A 471 2.85 -12.39 15.22
CA LEU A 471 1.62 -12.77 15.92
C LEU A 471 0.59 -13.37 14.98
N ASP A 472 0.44 -12.80 13.77
CA ASP A 472 -0.47 -13.34 12.77
C ASP A 472 -0.06 -14.74 12.31
N PHE A 473 1.25 -15.00 12.20
CA PHE A 473 1.78 -16.33 11.94
C PHE A 473 1.47 -17.31 13.08
N TYR A 474 1.72 -16.93 14.34
CA TYR A 474 1.40 -17.78 15.49
C TYR A 474 -0.09 -18.14 15.53
N ARG A 475 -0.96 -17.17 15.24
CA ARG A 475 -2.40 -17.41 15.12
C ARG A 475 -2.73 -18.36 13.97
N ALA A 476 -2.15 -18.16 12.78
CA ALA A 476 -2.37 -19.01 11.61
C ALA A 476 -1.85 -20.45 11.81
N ALA A 477 -0.76 -20.61 12.55
CA ALA A 477 -0.13 -21.90 12.85
C ALA A 477 -0.73 -22.59 14.08
N SER A 478 -1.60 -21.92 14.85
CA SER A 478 -2.21 -22.48 16.04
C SER A 478 -3.11 -23.68 15.68
N PRO A 479 -2.96 -24.83 16.36
CA PRO A 479 -3.90 -25.95 16.22
C PRO A 479 -5.31 -25.62 16.72
N ASP A 480 -5.42 -24.66 17.64
CA ASP A 480 -6.68 -24.15 18.17
C ASP A 480 -6.86 -22.68 17.74
N PRO A 481 -7.68 -22.41 16.71
CA PRO A 481 -7.96 -21.05 16.25
C PRO A 481 -8.63 -20.19 17.32
N ASN A 482 -9.38 -20.80 18.25
CA ASN A 482 -10.12 -20.12 19.32
C ASN A 482 -9.36 -20.14 20.66
N GLY A 483 -8.18 -20.75 20.70
CA GLY A 483 -7.31 -20.79 21.87
C GLY A 483 -6.59 -19.46 22.11
N ALA A 484 -6.26 -19.14 23.36
CA ALA A 484 -5.38 -18.00 23.64
C ALA A 484 -3.94 -18.29 23.15
N LEU A 485 -3.26 -17.29 22.57
CA LEU A 485 -1.82 -17.40 22.31
C LEU A 485 -1.07 -17.17 23.63
N THR A 486 -0.70 -18.25 24.30
CA THR A 486 -0.01 -18.20 25.61
C THR A 486 1.50 -18.42 25.52
N THR A 487 2.07 -18.42 24.31
CA THR A 487 3.51 -18.66 24.15
C THR A 487 4.31 -17.45 24.64
N PRO A 488 5.48 -17.65 25.28
CA PRO A 488 6.35 -16.55 25.71
C PRO A 488 6.72 -15.60 24.57
N GLU A 489 6.93 -16.13 23.36
CA GLU A 489 7.28 -15.37 22.18
C GLU A 489 6.11 -14.45 21.74
N ALA A 490 4.87 -14.94 21.80
CA ALA A 490 3.69 -14.12 21.50
C ALA A 490 3.53 -13.01 22.55
N ALA A 491 3.70 -13.32 23.83
CA ALA A 491 3.67 -12.34 24.91
C ALA A 491 4.75 -11.25 24.73
N GLN A 492 5.96 -11.63 24.30
CA GLN A 492 7.02 -10.69 23.98
C GLN A 492 6.65 -9.78 22.80
N CYS A 493 6.07 -10.32 21.73
CA CYS A 493 5.61 -9.53 20.58
C CYS A 493 4.57 -8.47 21.01
N ILE A 494 3.57 -8.87 21.80
CA ILE A 494 2.53 -7.98 22.32
C ILE A 494 3.16 -6.87 23.18
N SER A 495 4.03 -7.23 24.12
CA SER A 495 4.72 -6.28 25.00
C SER A 495 5.56 -5.27 24.20
N SER A 496 6.32 -5.73 23.21
CA SER A 496 7.12 -4.86 22.34
C SER A 496 6.26 -3.88 21.53
N ILE A 497 5.14 -4.34 20.95
CA ILE A 497 4.21 -3.45 20.22
C ILE A 497 3.67 -2.36 21.16
N LEU A 498 3.22 -2.75 22.35
CA LEU A 498 2.60 -1.83 23.31
C LEU A 498 3.59 -0.83 23.90
N ASN A 499 4.81 -1.27 24.20
CA ASN A 499 5.86 -0.39 24.70
C ASN A 499 6.22 0.68 23.65
N ILE A 500 6.45 0.26 22.40
CA ILE A 500 6.72 1.20 21.30
C ILE A 500 5.54 2.13 21.06
N ALA A 501 4.30 1.62 21.10
CA ALA A 501 3.11 2.45 20.94
C ALA A 501 2.96 3.49 22.05
N THR A 502 3.36 3.17 23.28
CA THR A 502 3.39 4.12 24.40
C THR A 502 4.43 5.22 24.13
N ILE A 503 5.65 4.83 23.73
CA ILE A 503 6.71 5.79 23.36
C ILE A 503 6.23 6.73 22.24
N VAL A 504 5.62 6.19 21.18
CA VAL A 504 5.09 6.99 20.06
C VAL A 504 3.96 7.91 20.53
N HIS A 505 3.07 7.43 21.39
CA HIS A 505 1.97 8.22 21.91
C HIS A 505 2.44 9.40 22.76
N GLU A 506 3.47 9.20 23.58
CA GLU A 506 3.99 10.21 24.51
C GLU A 506 4.92 11.22 23.84
N ASN A 507 5.70 10.79 22.85
CA ASN A 507 6.81 11.58 22.32
C ASN A 507 6.60 12.08 20.87
N GLU A 508 5.57 11.61 20.17
CA GLU A 508 5.32 11.99 18.78
C GLU A 508 3.94 12.64 18.59
N SER A 509 3.65 13.05 17.35
CA SER A 509 2.37 13.68 17.01
C SER A 509 1.19 12.74 17.27
N SER A 510 0.01 13.31 17.56
CA SER A 510 -1.24 12.55 17.73
C SER A 510 -1.56 11.61 16.57
N ASN A 511 -1.06 11.92 15.37
CA ASN A 511 -1.29 11.16 14.16
C ASN A 511 -0.27 10.02 13.98
N SER A 512 0.85 9.98 14.72
CA SER A 512 1.88 8.95 14.54
C SER A 512 1.36 7.54 14.82
N LEU A 513 0.35 7.39 15.68
CA LEU A 513 -0.29 6.09 15.96
C LEU A 513 -1.03 5.50 14.76
N THR A 514 -1.37 6.28 13.73
CA THR A 514 -1.98 5.75 12.50
C THR A 514 -1.05 4.75 11.81
N ARG A 515 0.28 4.93 11.92
CA ARG A 515 1.30 4.04 11.35
C ARG A 515 1.47 2.74 12.15
N LEU A 516 0.95 2.68 13.37
CA LEU A 516 0.97 1.49 14.23
C LEU A 516 -0.39 0.82 14.30
N ALA A 517 -1.39 1.33 13.58
CA ALA A 517 -2.77 0.92 13.75
C ALA A 517 -2.91 -0.60 13.54
N TRP A 518 -2.38 -1.17 12.46
CA TRP A 518 -2.48 -2.62 12.26
C TRP A 518 -1.80 -3.43 13.39
N ALA A 519 -0.62 -3.02 13.84
CA ALA A 519 0.06 -3.68 14.96
C ALA A 519 -0.74 -3.59 16.26
N LEU A 520 -1.35 -2.44 16.55
CA LEU A 520 -2.24 -2.24 17.69
C LEU A 520 -3.51 -3.09 17.59
N PHE A 521 -4.08 -3.25 16.39
CA PHE A 521 -5.22 -4.14 16.17
C PHE A 521 -4.86 -5.56 16.57
N VAL A 522 -3.76 -6.08 16.03
CA VAL A 522 -3.30 -7.45 16.31
C VAL A 522 -2.99 -7.61 17.80
N ALA A 523 -2.25 -6.69 18.41
CA ALA A 523 -1.95 -6.74 19.84
C ALA A 523 -3.22 -6.70 20.71
N CYS A 524 -4.24 -5.93 20.34
CA CYS A 524 -5.50 -5.85 21.07
C CYS A 524 -6.32 -7.14 21.01
N VAL A 525 -6.36 -7.78 19.83
CA VAL A 525 -7.02 -9.07 19.64
C VAL A 525 -6.31 -10.16 20.47
N GLU A 526 -4.99 -10.11 20.56
CA GLU A 526 -4.21 -11.18 21.18
C GLU A 526 -4.01 -11.01 22.70
N THR A 527 -4.06 -9.78 23.22
CA THR A 527 -3.95 -9.53 24.67
C THR A 527 -5.23 -9.89 25.42
N ARG A 528 -5.07 -10.40 26.65
CA ARG A 528 -6.17 -10.67 27.60
C ARG A 528 -6.30 -9.59 28.67
N GLU A 529 -5.41 -8.61 28.69
CA GLU A 529 -5.43 -7.54 29.67
C GLU A 529 -6.48 -6.49 29.32
N LEU A 530 -7.53 -6.40 30.14
CA LEU A 530 -8.68 -5.52 29.88
C LEU A 530 -8.31 -4.04 29.80
N VAL A 531 -7.34 -3.61 30.62
CA VAL A 531 -6.85 -2.22 30.63
C VAL A 531 -6.20 -1.86 29.28
N LEU A 532 -5.35 -2.74 28.77
CA LEU A 532 -4.70 -2.55 27.47
C LEU A 532 -5.71 -2.58 26.33
N GLN A 533 -6.67 -3.51 26.34
CA GLN A 533 -7.74 -3.54 25.35
C GLN A 533 -8.56 -2.23 25.34
N ASN A 534 -8.93 -1.71 26.51
CA ASN A 534 -9.65 -0.44 26.60
C ASN A 534 -8.82 0.73 26.06
N TRP A 535 -7.54 0.81 26.42
CA TRP A 535 -6.64 1.85 25.92
C TRP A 535 -6.55 1.82 24.39
N ILE A 536 -6.38 0.64 23.78
CA ILE A 536 -6.31 0.52 22.31
C ILE A 536 -7.65 0.89 21.66
N LEU A 537 -8.79 0.45 22.21
CA LEU A 537 -10.11 0.79 21.68
C LEU A 537 -10.37 2.30 21.68
N GLU A 538 -9.97 3.02 22.74
CA GLU A 538 -10.08 4.48 22.78
C GLU A 538 -9.23 5.15 21.70
N ARG A 539 -8.02 4.64 21.45
CA ARG A 539 -7.18 5.17 20.35
C ARG A 539 -7.82 4.88 18.99
N TYR A 540 -8.37 3.69 18.78
CA TYR A 540 -9.07 3.34 17.54
C TYR A 540 -10.31 4.20 17.29
N ALA A 541 -11.04 4.57 18.34
CA ALA A 541 -12.13 5.53 18.23
C ALA A 541 -11.65 6.89 17.68
N ALA A 542 -10.53 7.41 18.17
CA ALA A 542 -9.92 8.64 17.66
C ALA A 542 -9.35 8.49 16.23
N LEU A 543 -8.77 7.33 15.92
CA LEU A 543 -8.19 7.04 14.59
C LEU A 543 -9.26 6.82 13.50
N SER A 544 -10.48 6.46 13.87
CA SER A 544 -11.57 6.19 12.92
C SER A 544 -11.88 7.39 12.01
N ASP A 545 -11.63 8.62 12.48
CA ASP A 545 -11.83 9.85 11.70
C ASP A 545 -10.83 10.03 10.55
N PHE A 546 -9.76 9.23 10.49
CA PHE A 546 -8.69 9.38 9.50
C PHE A 546 -8.93 8.58 8.22
N GLY A 547 -9.91 7.66 8.20
CA GLY A 547 -10.23 6.91 6.99
C GLY A 547 -11.16 5.71 7.23
N VAL A 548 -11.79 5.25 6.15
CA VAL A 548 -12.79 4.18 6.18
C VAL A 548 -12.16 2.87 6.69
N ALA A 549 -10.93 2.56 6.29
CA ALA A 549 -10.21 1.37 6.76
C ALA A 549 -10.04 1.36 8.29
N LEU A 550 -9.70 2.50 8.90
CA LEU A 550 -9.55 2.62 10.36
C LEU A 550 -10.90 2.48 11.08
N SER A 551 -11.97 3.03 10.49
CA SER A 551 -13.34 2.85 11.00
C SER A 551 -13.81 1.39 10.95
N ARG A 552 -13.53 0.68 9.84
CA ARG A 552 -13.81 -0.76 9.70
C ARG A 552 -13.04 -1.58 10.74
N ALA A 553 -11.73 -1.30 10.87
CA ALA A 553 -10.89 -1.96 11.87
C ALA A 553 -11.40 -1.73 13.30
N HIS A 554 -11.80 -0.51 13.64
CA HIS A 554 -12.38 -0.20 14.94
C HIS A 554 -13.68 -0.99 15.19
N THR A 555 -14.58 -1.04 14.21
CA THR A 555 -15.85 -1.79 14.30
C THR A 555 -15.60 -3.27 14.53
N LEU A 556 -14.68 -3.87 13.77
CA LEU A 556 -14.30 -5.26 13.95
C LEU A 556 -13.67 -5.49 15.32
N LEU A 557 -12.77 -4.61 15.76
CA LEU A 557 -12.07 -4.74 17.02
C LEU A 557 -13.03 -4.68 18.22
N GLN A 558 -14.03 -3.79 18.17
CA GLN A 558 -15.10 -3.73 19.18
C GLN A 558 -15.89 -5.04 19.25
N ALA A 559 -16.26 -5.61 18.11
CA ALA A 559 -16.99 -6.88 18.05
C ALA A 559 -16.16 -8.03 18.62
N VAL A 560 -14.88 -8.10 18.26
CA VAL A 560 -13.94 -9.12 18.75
C VAL A 560 -13.77 -8.99 20.27
N VAL A 561 -13.39 -7.82 20.77
CA VAL A 561 -13.15 -7.61 22.20
C VAL A 561 -14.40 -7.89 23.03
N LYS A 562 -15.58 -7.45 22.56
CA LYS A 562 -16.86 -7.74 23.23
C LYS A 562 -17.08 -9.24 23.37
N HIS A 563 -16.85 -10.01 22.31
CA HIS A 563 -17.02 -11.45 22.34
C HIS A 563 -16.01 -12.14 23.24
N GLN A 564 -14.72 -11.80 23.12
CA GLN A 564 -13.66 -12.37 23.96
C GLN A 564 -13.92 -12.13 25.46
N ARG A 565 -14.52 -10.99 25.83
CA ARG A 565 -14.90 -10.70 27.22
C ARG A 565 -16.11 -11.52 27.70
N LEU A 566 -17.02 -11.87 26.79
CA LEU A 566 -18.21 -12.66 27.10
C LEU A 566 -17.90 -14.16 27.19
N THR A 567 -17.05 -14.67 26.31
CA THR A 567 -16.79 -16.11 26.17
C THR A 567 -15.46 -16.54 26.77
N GLY A 568 -14.49 -15.64 26.92
CA GLY A 568 -13.10 -15.96 27.28
C GLY A 568 -12.29 -16.58 26.13
N GLU A 569 -12.92 -16.89 25.01
CA GLU A 569 -12.29 -17.53 23.84
C GLU A 569 -11.52 -16.50 23.02
N ALA A 570 -10.53 -16.95 22.24
CA ALA A 570 -9.94 -16.13 21.18
C ALA A 570 -10.85 -16.15 19.94
N VAL A 571 -10.60 -15.24 19.01
CA VAL A 571 -11.45 -15.06 17.84
C VAL A 571 -10.60 -15.10 16.58
N ASP A 572 -10.91 -16.01 15.67
CA ASP A 572 -10.44 -15.90 14.29
C ASP A 572 -11.28 -14.84 13.55
N TYR A 573 -10.90 -13.58 13.72
CA TYR A 573 -11.64 -12.44 13.18
C TYR A 573 -11.72 -12.42 11.64
N ARG A 574 -10.85 -13.15 10.94
CA ARG A 574 -10.91 -13.26 9.48
C ARG A 574 -12.03 -14.19 9.03
N SER A 575 -12.25 -15.29 9.75
CA SER A 575 -13.42 -16.14 9.53
C SER A 575 -14.73 -15.36 9.73
N TRP A 576 -14.76 -14.43 10.68
CA TRP A 576 -15.91 -13.57 10.90
C TRP A 576 -16.15 -12.62 9.74
N VAL A 577 -15.12 -11.95 9.25
CA VAL A 577 -15.24 -11.08 8.06
C VAL A 577 -15.74 -11.86 6.83
N ARG A 578 -15.34 -13.13 6.66
CA ARG A 578 -15.88 -13.96 5.56
C ARG A 578 -17.32 -14.43 5.76
N SER A 579 -17.76 -14.60 7.01
CA SER A 579 -19.07 -15.21 7.33
C SER A 579 -20.15 -14.22 7.72
N ARG A 580 -19.78 -12.97 8.03
CA ARG A 580 -20.68 -11.92 8.52
C ARG A 580 -20.67 -10.72 7.58
N SER A 581 -21.80 -10.49 6.92
CA SER A 581 -21.96 -9.43 5.91
C SER A 581 -21.78 -8.01 6.45
N GLU A 582 -21.94 -7.81 7.76
CA GLU A 582 -21.76 -6.51 8.41
C GLU A 582 -20.29 -6.16 8.71
N LEU A 583 -19.36 -7.10 8.52
CA LEU A 583 -17.93 -6.91 8.75
C LEU A 583 -17.19 -6.94 7.41
N GLU A 584 -16.47 -5.88 7.10
CA GLU A 584 -15.67 -5.79 5.88
C GLU A 584 -14.17 -5.89 6.17
N PRO A 585 -13.36 -6.44 5.22
CA PRO A 585 -11.91 -6.36 5.31
C PRO A 585 -11.42 -4.92 5.38
N PHE A 586 -10.26 -4.71 6.01
CA PHE A 586 -9.62 -3.41 6.08
C PHE A 586 -8.14 -3.49 5.75
N MET A 587 -7.61 -2.48 5.07
CA MET A 587 -6.21 -2.43 4.67
C MET A 587 -5.54 -1.26 5.37
N ILE A 588 -4.70 -1.60 6.34
CA ILE A 588 -3.92 -0.65 7.14
C ILE A 588 -2.48 -1.16 7.17
N HIS A 589 -1.54 -0.25 6.94
CA HIS A 589 -0.11 -0.53 7.02
C HIS A 589 0.33 -0.86 8.44
#